data_AF-A0A5K1BE66-F1
#
_entry.id   AF-A0A5K1BE66-F1
#
_cell.length_a   1.000
_cell.length_b   1.000
_cell.length_c   1.000
_cell.angle_alpha   90.00
_cell.angle_beta   90.00
_cell.angle_gamma   90.00
#
_symmetry.space_group_name_H-M   'P 1'
#
loop_
_entity.id
_entity.type
_entity.pdbx_description
1 polymer ?
#
loop_
_entity_poly.entity_id
_entity_poly.type
_entity_poly.pdbx_seq_one_letter_code
_entity_poly.pdbx_strand_id
1 'polypeptide(L)' 'LLRGGKSCRLRWMNHLRPNLKHGGMSEEEEDLIIRLHKLLGN' A
#
# COMPACT_ATOMS: atom_id res chain seq x y z
N LEU A 1 -6.41 5.16 -26.51
CA LEU A 1 -6.56 4.95 -25.05
C LEU A 1 -5.22 5.29 -24.36
N LEU A 2 -4.87 6.57 -24.26
CA LEU A 2 -3.61 6.96 -23.61
C LEU A 2 -3.76 6.83 -22.10
N ARG A 3 -3.02 5.90 -21.49
CA ARG A 3 -2.83 5.90 -20.04
C ARG A 3 -1.89 7.05 -19.70
N GLY A 4 -2.42 8.10 -19.06
CA GLY A 4 -1.59 9.20 -18.60
C GLY A 4 -0.53 8.73 -17.61
N GLY A 5 0.65 9.35 -17.61
CA GLY A 5 1.79 8.95 -16.76
C GLY A 5 1.44 8.84 -15.26
N LYS A 6 0.51 9.67 -14.77
CA LYS A 6 -0.03 9.58 -13.40
C LYS A 6 -0.74 8.24 -13.12
N SER A 7 -1.56 7.77 -14.05
CA SER A 7 -2.28 6.49 -13.94
C SER A 7 -1.30 5.31 -14.00
N CYS A 8 -0.32 5.36 -14.90
CA CYS A 8 0.74 4.35 -14.97
C CYS A 8 1.58 4.27 -13.69
N ARG A 9 2.00 5.43 -13.16
CA ARG A 9 2.78 5.51 -11.91
C ARG A 9 1.97 4.99 -10.72
N LEU A 10 0.70 5.40 -10.59
CA LEU A 10 -0.16 4.92 -9.50
C LEU A 10 -0.36 3.41 -9.57
N ARG A 11 -0.63 2.88 -10.77
CA ARG A 11 -0.76 1.45 -10.98
C ARG A 11 0.53 0.69 -10.64
N TRP A 12 1.70 1.23 -10.99
CA TRP A 12 2.97 0.62 -10.62
C TRP A 12 3.13 0.55 -9.10
N MET A 13 2.93 1.67 -8.40
CA MET A 13 3.10 1.77 -6.95
C MET A 13 2.17 0.83 -6.18
N ASN A 14 0.92 0.71 -6.62
CA ASN A 14 -0.11 0.00 -5.86
C ASN A 14 -0.33 -1.46 -6.29
N HIS A 15 0.15 -1.86 -7.47
CA HIS A 15 -0.21 -3.18 -8.01
C HIS A 15 0.91 -3.92 -8.75
N LEU A 16 1.88 -3.24 -9.37
CA LEU A 16 2.86 -3.93 -10.23
C LEU A 16 4.27 -3.98 -9.66
N ARG A 17 4.55 -3.24 -8.58
CA ARG A 17 5.87 -3.25 -7.96
C ARG A 17 6.14 -4.66 -7.37
N PRO A 18 7.24 -5.34 -7.75
CA PRO A 18 7.48 -6.73 -7.39
C PRO A 18 7.67 -6.97 -5.89
N ASN A 19 8.07 -5.95 -5.14
CA ASN A 19 8.27 -6.02 -3.69
C ASN A 19 7.03 -5.62 -2.91
N LEU A 20 5.91 -5.35 -3.58
CA LEU A 20 4.66 -5.12 -2.90
C LEU A 20 4.12 -6.48 -2.43
N LYS A 21 3.86 -6.61 -1.13
CA LYS A 21 3.20 -7.82 -0.61
C LYS A 21 1.80 -7.91 -1.23
N HIS A 22 1.57 -9.00 -1.96
CA HIS A 22 0.26 -9.37 -2.47
C HIS A 22 -0.25 -10.55 -1.65
N GLY A 23 -1.21 -10.31 -0.76
CA GLY A 23 -1.71 -11.33 0.16
C GLY A 23 -2.44 -10.70 1.35
N GLY A 24 -2.91 -11.56 2.25
CA GLY A 24 -3.49 -11.14 3.51
C GLY A 24 -2.46 -10.45 4.40
N MET A 25 -2.94 -9.55 5.25
CA MET A 25 -2.13 -8.94 6.30
C MET A 25 -1.98 -9.93 7.46
N SER A 26 -0.81 -9.96 8.11
CA SER A 26 -0.69 -10.74 9.35
C SER A 26 -1.25 -9.97 10.53
N GLU A 27 -1.66 -10.68 11.59
CA GLU A 27 -2.21 -10.06 12.80
C GLU A 27 -1.21 -9.06 13.42
N GLU A 28 0.09 -9.37 13.37
CA GLU A 28 1.14 -8.46 13.86
C GLU A 28 1.27 -7.19 13.01
N GLU A 29 1.08 -7.31 11.70
CA GLU A 29 1.08 -6.17 10.78
C GLU A 29 -0.15 -5.27 11.02
N GLU A 30 -1.32 -5.86 11.28
CA GLU A 30 -2.54 -5.13 11.64
C GLU A 30 -2.38 -4.39 12.98
N ASP A 31 -1.89 -5.08 14.00
CA ASP A 31 -1.61 -4.49 15.32
C ASP A 31 -0.61 -3.35 15.23
N LEU A 32 0.42 -3.49 14.39
CA LEU A 32 1.39 -2.44 14.14
C LEU A 32 0.73 -1.22 13.50
N ILE A 33 -0.13 -1.39 12.49
CA ILE A 33 -0.90 -0.30 11.89
C ILE A 33 -1.73 0.43 12.94
N ILE A 34 -2.48 -0.31 13.77
CA ILE A 34 -3.35 0.28 14.79
C ILE A 34 -2.54 1.09 15.79
N ARG A 35 -1.40 0.56 16.26
CA ARG A 35 -0.52 1.27 17.19
C ARG A 35 0.05 2.54 16.57
N LEU A 36 0.56 2.46 15.35
CA LEU A 36 1.12 3.61 14.64
C LEU A 36 0.05 4.68 14.39
N HIS A 37 -1.15 4.28 13.99
CA HIS A 37 -2.27 5.19 13.81
C HIS A 37 -2.67 5.89 15.12
N LYS A 38 -2.73 5.17 16.24
CA LYS A 38 -3.01 5.77 17.56
C LYS A 38 -1.92 6.77 17.98
N LEU A 39 -0.66 6.49 17.66
CA LEU A 39 0.48 7.32 18.05
C LEU A 39 0.60 8.59 17.18
N LEU A 40 0.46 8.43 15.86
CA LEU A 40 0.73 9.49 14.89
C LEU A 40 -0.53 10.23 14.44
N GLY A 41 -1.71 9.65 14.65
CA GLY A 41 -2.96 10.16 14.12
C GLY A 41 -3.07 10.04 12.61
N ASN A 42 -4.15 10.61 12.07
CA ASN A 42 -4.36 10.89 10.66
C ASN A 42 -4.90 12.32 10.54
#